data_AF-A0A813KI37-F1
#
_entry.id   AF-A0A813KI37-F1
#
_cell.length_a   1.000
_cell.length_b   1.000
_cell.length_c   1.000
_cell.angle_alpha   90.00
_cell.angle_beta   90.00
_cell.angle_gamma   90.00
#
_symmetry.space_group_name_H-M   'P 1'
#
loop_
_entity.id
_entity.type
_entity.pdbx_description
1 polymer ?
#
loop_
_entity_poly.entity_id
_entity_poly.type
_entity_poly.pdbx_seq_one_letter_code
_entity_poly.pdbx_strand_id
1 'polypeptide(L)'
;MATGGLQMSGPALLDKLLKFREGELTGDVQGLPEQLEQICRFLQDHEVQSYNDCTHEVLLGYPDWWISQRSTKRLAIVENNTLDTLYRYISTMYEKGVPLTLGERRTTEFSLIQDIQLRGGKDEMIAYQDLIGTQNKFLRVIGQAMGELYPSFKESNANLDAFVFDGSGFESNAGVQQTLVRIVWPAIIVDKDRAGRIMDFMTNKLIRSEDPEISALETRMKGLHEGNKWGSIWDDAIYMGRESIRMPFNDNVSRPPMQKPEKRPFRPVGAFRFKWTDPTAADLDRIELIASGQDLTGEEWLKLACVRRDHGTPLTDWK
;
A
#
# COMPACT_ATOMS: atom_id res chain seq x y z
N MET A 1 -6.46 22.66 -24.44
CA MET A 1 -5.85 22.28 -25.73
C MET A 1 -5.75 20.78 -25.76
N ALA A 2 -6.55 20.10 -26.58
CA ALA A 2 -6.52 18.64 -26.69
C ALA A 2 -5.23 18.22 -27.39
N THR A 3 -4.28 17.64 -26.65
CA THR A 3 -3.14 16.94 -27.24
C THR A 3 -3.70 15.68 -27.88
N GLY A 4 -3.76 15.64 -29.21
CA GLY A 4 -4.16 14.46 -29.96
C GLY A 4 -3.25 13.28 -29.62
N GLY A 5 -3.72 12.43 -28.71
CA GLY A 5 -3.13 11.13 -28.46
C GLY A 5 -3.35 10.27 -29.70
N LEU A 6 -2.28 9.66 -30.23
CA LEU A 6 -2.41 8.60 -31.21
C LEU A 6 -3.21 7.47 -30.57
N GLN A 7 -4.46 7.32 -31.00
CA GLN A 7 -5.36 6.30 -30.50
C GLN A 7 -4.88 4.95 -31.04
N MET A 8 -4.08 4.25 -30.25
CA MET A 8 -3.66 2.88 -30.57
C MET A 8 -4.86 1.96 -30.47
N SER A 9 -4.98 1.01 -31.40
CA SER A 9 -5.97 -0.06 -31.30
C SER A 9 -5.60 -1.05 -30.19
N GLY A 10 -6.59 -1.78 -29.69
CA GLY A 10 -6.48 -2.76 -28.62
C GLY A 10 -5.42 -3.83 -28.91
N PRO A 11 -5.38 -4.43 -30.12
CA PRO A 11 -4.32 -5.36 -30.48
C PRO A 11 -2.92 -4.75 -30.38
N ALA A 12 -2.75 -3.51 -30.84
CA ALA A 12 -1.46 -2.82 -30.74
C ALA A 12 -1.08 -2.48 -29.30
N LEU A 13 -2.07 -2.17 -28.44
CA LEU A 13 -1.86 -1.98 -27.01
C LEU A 13 -1.48 -3.29 -26.31
N LEU A 14 -2.08 -4.42 -26.70
CA LEU A 14 -1.75 -5.74 -26.18
C LEU A 14 -0.30 -6.13 -26.53
N ASP A 15 0.11 -5.94 -27.78
CA ASP A 15 1.50 -6.18 -28.19
C ASP A 15 2.49 -5.31 -27.41
N LYS A 16 2.13 -4.03 -27.20
CA LYS A 16 2.93 -3.12 -26.38
C LYS A 16 2.98 -3.58 -24.92
N LEU A 17 1.86 -3.97 -24.34
CA LEU A 17 1.78 -4.48 -22.96
C LEU A 17 2.71 -5.68 -22.75
N LEU A 18 2.60 -6.69 -23.61
CA LEU A 18 3.41 -7.91 -23.52
C LEU A 18 4.91 -7.62 -23.62
N LYS A 19 5.30 -6.68 -24.49
CA LYS A 19 6.69 -6.25 -24.65
C LYS A 19 7.23 -5.53 -23.41
N PHE A 20 6.43 -4.67 -22.77
CA PHE A 20 6.88 -3.84 -21.66
C PHE A 20 6.86 -4.56 -20.30
N ARG A 21 5.90 -5.47 -20.10
CA ARG A 21 5.66 -6.08 -18.79
C ARG A 21 6.32 -7.44 -18.59
N GLU A 22 6.89 -8.06 -19.63
CA GLU A 22 7.57 -9.37 -19.56
C GLU A 22 6.77 -10.40 -18.72
N GLY A 23 5.44 -10.32 -18.83
CA GLY A 23 4.49 -10.99 -17.96
C GLY A 23 3.68 -12.01 -18.74
N GLU A 24 3.34 -13.11 -18.07
CA GLU A 24 2.34 -14.05 -18.56
C GLU A 24 0.97 -13.51 -18.18
N LEU A 25 0.10 -13.34 -19.18
CA LEU A 25 -1.30 -13.02 -18.91
C LEU A 25 -1.92 -14.20 -18.16
N THR A 26 -2.75 -13.88 -17.17
CA THR A 26 -3.46 -14.88 -16.36
C THR A 26 -4.97 -14.64 -16.45
N GLY A 27 -5.74 -15.69 -16.16
CA GLY A 27 -7.21 -15.64 -16.20
C GLY A 27 -7.79 -15.55 -17.62
N ASP A 28 -9.05 -15.10 -17.69
CA ASP A 28 -9.77 -14.92 -18.96
C ASP A 28 -9.25 -13.69 -19.72
N VAL A 29 -8.63 -13.90 -20.88
CA VAL A 29 -8.10 -12.82 -21.74
C VAL A 29 -9.07 -12.40 -22.85
N GLN A 30 -10.29 -12.97 -22.88
CA GLN A 30 -11.30 -12.61 -23.86
C GLN A 30 -11.71 -11.14 -23.69
N GLY A 31 -11.69 -10.37 -24.78
CA GLY A 31 -12.03 -8.94 -24.75
C GLY A 31 -10.96 -8.04 -24.13
N LEU A 32 -9.77 -8.58 -23.81
CA LEU A 32 -8.67 -7.80 -23.25
C LEU A 32 -8.26 -6.62 -24.17
N PRO A 33 -8.15 -6.76 -25.51
CA PRO A 33 -7.84 -5.62 -26.38
C PRO A 33 -8.78 -4.43 -26.18
N GLU A 34 -10.09 -4.66 -26.14
CA GLU A 34 -11.11 -3.62 -25.95
C GLU A 34 -11.02 -3.01 -24.55
N GLN A 35 -10.76 -3.83 -23.52
CA GLN A 35 -10.53 -3.35 -22.16
C GLN A 35 -9.27 -2.47 -22.08
N LEU A 36 -8.17 -2.87 -22.72
CA LEU A 36 -6.94 -2.09 -22.77
C LEU A 36 -7.16 -0.73 -23.44
N GLU A 37 -7.95 -0.66 -24.52
CA GLU A 37 -8.32 0.63 -25.13
C GLU A 37 -9.09 1.52 -24.15
N GLN A 38 -10.07 0.97 -23.44
CA GLN A 38 -10.87 1.71 -22.47
C GLN A 38 -10.02 2.24 -21.32
N ILE A 39 -9.18 1.38 -20.75
CA ILE A 39 -8.28 1.72 -19.64
C ILE A 39 -7.26 2.76 -20.08
N CYS A 40 -6.61 2.54 -21.22
CA CYS A 40 -5.63 3.47 -21.79
C CYS A 40 -6.24 4.85 -22.03
N ARG A 41 -7.42 4.91 -22.66
CA ARG A 41 -8.14 6.16 -22.90
C ARG A 41 -8.50 6.85 -21.59
N PHE A 42 -9.07 6.12 -20.64
CA PHE A 42 -9.42 6.66 -19.33
C PHE A 42 -8.20 7.28 -18.64
N LEU A 43 -7.07 6.57 -18.57
CA LEU A 43 -5.86 7.09 -17.93
C LEU A 43 -5.30 8.31 -18.67
N GLN A 44 -5.28 8.30 -20.00
CA GLN A 44 -4.81 9.44 -20.80
C GLN A 44 -5.71 10.66 -20.70
N ASP A 45 -7.04 10.47 -20.66
CA ASP A 45 -8.02 11.56 -20.55
C ASP A 45 -7.94 12.28 -19.19
N HIS A 46 -7.40 11.63 -18.16
CA HIS A 46 -7.19 12.20 -16.83
C HIS A 46 -5.75 12.71 -16.59
N GLU A 47 -4.89 12.74 -17.62
CA GLU A 47 -3.54 13.30 -17.49
C GLU A 47 -3.57 14.81 -17.25
N VAL A 48 -2.75 15.27 -16.29
CA VAL A 48 -2.61 16.70 -15.95
C VAL A 48 -1.17 17.17 -16.02
N GLN A 49 -0.99 18.42 -16.44
CA GLN A 49 0.33 19.06 -16.55
C GLN A 49 0.84 19.53 -15.19
N SER A 50 -0.05 20.16 -14.42
CA SER A 50 0.23 20.74 -13.12
C SER A 50 0.42 19.65 -12.07
N TYR A 51 1.52 19.74 -11.32
CA TYR A 51 1.69 18.88 -10.16
C TYR A 51 0.71 19.23 -9.04
N ASN A 52 0.17 20.46 -8.98
CA ASN A 52 -0.78 20.83 -7.93
C ASN A 52 -2.13 20.14 -8.09
N ASP A 53 -2.54 19.86 -9.33
CA ASP A 53 -3.80 19.19 -9.65
C ASP A 53 -3.66 17.66 -9.64
N CYS A 54 -2.43 17.16 -9.49
CA CYS A 54 -2.10 15.74 -9.49
C CYS A 54 -2.59 15.05 -8.22
N THR A 55 -3.29 13.94 -8.41
CA THR A 55 -3.83 13.06 -7.36
C THR A 55 -3.22 11.67 -7.38
N HIS A 56 -2.80 11.21 -8.55
CA HIS A 56 -2.13 9.94 -8.75
C HIS A 56 -1.00 10.14 -9.75
N GLU A 57 0.05 9.34 -9.67
CA GLU A 57 1.15 9.39 -10.63
C GLU A 57 1.67 7.99 -10.92
N VAL A 58 2.42 7.88 -12.01
CA VAL A 58 3.11 6.63 -12.34
C VAL A 58 4.39 6.55 -11.51
N LEU A 59 4.52 5.45 -10.77
CA LEU A 59 5.62 5.23 -9.85
C LEU A 59 6.97 5.36 -10.55
N LEU A 60 7.84 6.17 -9.94
CA LEU A 60 9.20 6.48 -10.43
C LEU A 60 9.23 6.94 -11.90
N GLY A 61 8.12 7.48 -12.41
CA GLY A 61 7.98 7.88 -13.80
C GLY A 61 8.20 6.72 -14.79
N TYR A 62 7.88 5.48 -14.43
CA TYR A 62 7.99 4.33 -15.32
C TYR A 62 7.19 4.56 -16.62
N PRO A 63 7.77 4.35 -17.82
CA PRO A 63 7.08 4.53 -19.09
C PRO A 63 6.17 3.33 -19.42
N ASP A 64 5.10 3.17 -18.65
CA ASP A 64 4.17 2.05 -18.75
C ASP A 64 3.49 1.93 -20.14
N TRP A 65 2.87 0.78 -20.43
CA TRP A 65 2.32 0.44 -21.75
C TRP A 65 1.26 1.43 -22.27
N TRP A 66 0.48 2.06 -21.39
CA TRP A 66 -0.54 3.04 -21.75
C TRP A 66 0.00 4.47 -21.90
N ILE A 67 1.27 4.71 -21.52
CA ILE A 67 1.87 6.04 -21.51
C ILE A 67 2.24 6.48 -22.93
N SER A 68 1.83 7.71 -23.28
CA SER A 68 2.16 8.36 -24.54
C SER A 68 3.54 9.05 -24.47
N GLN A 69 4.15 9.35 -25.63
CA GLN A 69 5.45 10.03 -25.68
C GLN A 69 5.46 11.42 -25.04
N ARG A 70 4.29 12.08 -24.94
CA ARG A 70 4.12 13.42 -24.36
C ARG A 70 3.45 13.39 -22.99
N SER A 71 3.35 12.21 -22.39
CA SER A 71 2.68 12.03 -21.10
C SER A 71 3.38 12.78 -19.98
N THR A 72 2.57 13.33 -19.09
CA THR A 72 3.02 13.96 -17.85
C THR A 72 3.21 12.94 -16.73
N LYS A 73 2.68 11.72 -16.91
CA LYS A 73 2.67 10.62 -15.94
C LYS A 73 1.97 10.98 -14.61
N ARG A 74 1.10 11.99 -14.66
CA ARG A 74 0.36 12.57 -13.54
C ARG A 74 -1.11 12.60 -13.89
N LEU A 75 -1.95 12.18 -12.96
CA LEU A 75 -3.38 12.00 -13.17
C LEU A 75 -4.18 12.81 -12.14
N ALA A 76 -5.31 13.40 -12.57
CA ALA A 76 -6.30 14.02 -11.69
C ALA A 76 -7.59 13.19 -11.72
N ILE A 77 -7.77 12.34 -10.71
CA ILE A 77 -8.91 11.44 -10.56
C ILE A 77 -9.46 11.68 -9.14
N VAL A 78 -10.54 12.45 -9.04
CA VAL A 78 -11.07 12.97 -7.76
C VAL A 78 -12.57 12.77 -7.56
N GLU A 79 -13.32 12.42 -8.60
CA GLU A 79 -14.77 12.27 -8.49
C GLU A 79 -15.12 10.81 -8.16
N ASN A 80 -16.13 10.58 -7.31
CA ASN A 80 -16.51 9.22 -6.86
C ASN A 80 -16.70 8.24 -8.03
N ASN A 81 -17.30 8.68 -9.14
CA ASN A 81 -17.52 7.82 -10.31
C ASN A 81 -16.23 7.53 -11.10
N THR A 82 -15.28 8.48 -11.15
CA THR A 82 -14.01 8.29 -11.85
C THR A 82 -13.03 7.51 -11.00
N LEU A 83 -13.03 7.70 -9.68
CA LEU A 83 -12.23 6.94 -8.74
C LEU A 83 -12.67 5.48 -8.66
N ASP A 84 -13.97 5.20 -8.59
CA ASP A 84 -14.50 3.83 -8.66
C ASP A 84 -14.13 3.16 -9.98
N THR A 85 -14.16 3.90 -11.08
CA THR A 85 -13.72 3.41 -12.40
C THR A 85 -12.23 3.07 -12.40
N LEU A 86 -11.38 3.92 -11.81
CA LEU A 86 -9.95 3.64 -11.64
C LEU A 86 -9.74 2.38 -10.82
N TYR A 87 -10.46 2.21 -9.70
CA TYR A 87 -10.32 1.05 -8.83
C TYR A 87 -10.67 -0.25 -9.55
N ARG A 88 -11.77 -0.24 -10.30
CA ARG A 88 -12.15 -1.36 -11.16
C ARG A 88 -11.06 -1.70 -12.18
N TYR A 89 -10.48 -0.70 -12.84
CA TYR A 89 -9.41 -0.92 -13.81
C TYR A 89 -8.13 -1.45 -13.19
N ILE A 90 -7.74 -0.97 -12.00
CA ILE A 90 -6.61 -1.52 -11.24
C ILE A 90 -6.87 -3.00 -10.92
N SER A 91 -8.05 -3.34 -10.38
CA SER A 91 -8.43 -4.73 -10.06
C SER A 91 -8.37 -5.62 -11.29
N THR A 92 -9.03 -5.21 -12.38
CA THR A 92 -9.05 -5.95 -13.65
C THR A 92 -7.63 -6.21 -14.14
N MET A 93 -6.77 -5.20 -14.19
CA MET A 93 -5.40 -5.37 -14.69
C MET A 93 -4.57 -6.31 -13.81
N TYR A 94 -4.74 -6.26 -12.50
CA TYR A 94 -4.12 -7.20 -11.58
C TYR A 94 -4.61 -8.64 -11.78
N GLU A 95 -5.92 -8.85 -11.92
CA GLU A 95 -6.52 -10.16 -12.19
C GLU A 95 -6.06 -10.76 -13.53
N LYS A 96 -5.72 -9.91 -14.51
CA LYS A 96 -5.12 -10.35 -15.78
C LYS A 96 -3.61 -10.63 -15.69
N GLY A 97 -2.99 -10.48 -14.52
CA GLY A 97 -1.55 -10.70 -14.31
C GLY A 97 -0.66 -9.54 -14.77
N VAL A 98 -1.25 -8.38 -15.07
CA VAL A 98 -0.57 -7.19 -15.60
C VAL A 98 -0.85 -5.96 -14.75
N PRO A 99 -0.50 -5.99 -13.45
CA PRO A 99 -0.75 -4.88 -12.55
C PRO A 99 -0.16 -3.56 -13.08
N LEU A 100 -0.94 -2.48 -12.94
CA LEU A 100 -0.49 -1.13 -13.25
C LEU A 100 0.61 -0.69 -12.27
N THR A 101 1.28 0.43 -12.53
CA THR A 101 2.30 1.01 -11.64
C THR A 101 1.89 2.39 -11.15
N LEU A 102 0.69 2.49 -10.58
CA LEU A 102 0.15 3.74 -10.06
C LEU A 102 0.42 3.90 -8.56
N GLY A 103 0.76 5.12 -8.18
CA GLY A 103 0.75 5.58 -6.80
C GLY A 103 -0.31 6.66 -6.59
N GLU A 104 -0.90 6.65 -5.41
CA GLU A 104 -1.79 7.70 -4.93
C GLU A 104 -0.97 8.78 -4.21
N ARG A 105 -1.20 10.04 -4.55
CA ARG A 105 -0.58 11.16 -3.86
C ARG A 105 -1.33 11.44 -2.56
N ARG A 106 -0.59 11.46 -1.46
CA ARG A 106 -1.09 11.82 -0.14
C ARG A 106 -1.60 13.27 -0.10
N THR A 107 -2.72 13.48 0.57
CA THR A 107 -3.24 14.79 0.98
C THR A 107 -2.55 15.28 2.26
N THR A 108 -2.75 16.54 2.66
CA THR A 108 -2.14 17.06 3.90
C THR A 108 -2.60 16.23 5.10
N GLU A 109 -3.90 16.01 5.21
CA GLU A 109 -4.56 15.08 6.11
C GLU A 109 -4.86 13.78 5.36
N PHE A 110 -4.58 12.62 5.95
CA PHE A 110 -4.68 11.34 5.26
C PHE A 110 -4.94 10.20 6.24
N SER A 111 -5.48 9.08 5.76
CA SER A 111 -5.61 7.85 6.56
C SER A 111 -4.22 7.33 6.95
N LEU A 112 -3.99 7.02 8.22
CA LEU A 112 -2.73 6.47 8.69
C LEU A 112 -2.41 5.16 7.94
N ILE A 113 -1.20 5.10 7.38
CA ILE A 113 -0.67 3.94 6.67
C ILE A 113 0.72 3.62 7.19
N GLN A 114 1.05 2.35 7.37
CA GLN A 114 2.36 1.97 7.90
C GLN A 114 2.93 0.86 7.05
N ASP A 115 4.13 1.08 6.52
CA ASP A 115 4.85 0.09 5.75
C ASP A 115 5.97 -0.49 6.63
N ILE A 116 5.89 -1.80 6.85
CA ILE A 116 6.91 -2.59 7.53
C ILE A 116 7.80 -3.22 6.46
N GLN A 117 9.08 -2.91 6.49
CA GLN A 117 10.10 -3.38 5.56
C GLN A 117 11.22 -4.10 6.31
N LEU A 118 11.42 -5.38 5.99
CA LEU A 118 12.54 -6.17 6.49
C LEU A 118 13.37 -6.67 5.33
N ARG A 119 14.68 -6.45 5.39
CA ARG A 119 15.60 -7.04 4.41
C ARG A 119 15.87 -8.48 4.79
N GLY A 120 15.64 -9.38 3.85
CA GLY A 120 16.04 -10.78 3.94
C GLY A 120 17.45 -10.99 3.40
N GLY A 121 17.78 -12.26 3.19
CA GLY A 121 18.95 -12.70 2.43
C GLY A 121 18.63 -12.89 0.95
N LYS A 122 19.51 -13.59 0.24
CA LYS A 122 19.35 -13.86 -1.20
C LYS A 122 18.11 -14.70 -1.50
N ASP A 123 17.86 -15.71 -0.67
CA ASP A 123 16.85 -16.75 -0.89
C ASP A 123 15.89 -16.91 0.31
N GLU A 124 16.01 -16.05 1.32
CA GLU A 124 15.24 -16.14 2.57
C GLU A 124 14.75 -14.77 3.05
N MET A 125 13.58 -14.72 3.68
CA MET A 125 13.03 -13.54 4.34
C MET A 125 12.11 -13.97 5.49
N ILE A 126 11.70 -13.02 6.33
CA ILE A 126 10.63 -13.26 7.31
C ILE A 126 9.29 -13.35 6.56
N ALA A 127 8.48 -14.36 6.84
CA ALA A 127 7.17 -14.47 6.22
C ALA A 127 6.23 -13.41 6.83
N TYR A 128 5.32 -12.81 6.03
CA TYR A 128 4.41 -11.80 6.57
C TYR A 128 3.50 -12.34 7.68
N GLN A 129 3.21 -13.64 7.68
CA GLN A 129 2.42 -14.32 8.70
C GLN A 129 3.10 -14.29 10.07
N ASP A 130 4.44 -14.24 10.09
CA ASP A 130 5.25 -14.09 11.30
C ASP A 130 5.18 -12.65 11.86
N LEU A 131 4.49 -11.73 11.20
CA LEU A 131 4.25 -10.36 11.65
C LEU A 131 2.76 -10.10 11.92
N ILE A 132 1.86 -10.60 11.06
CA ILE A 132 0.44 -10.19 11.02
C ILE A 132 -0.54 -11.31 11.45
N GLY A 133 -0.05 -12.44 11.98
CA GLY A 133 -0.95 -13.45 12.56
C GLY A 133 -1.79 -12.86 13.71
N THR A 134 -3.07 -13.24 13.84
CA THR A 134 -3.93 -12.75 14.94
C THR A 134 -3.43 -13.13 16.33
N GLN A 135 -2.62 -14.18 16.42
CA GLN A 135 -1.95 -14.62 17.64
C GLN A 135 -0.52 -14.07 17.79
N ASN A 136 -0.01 -13.37 16.78
CA ASN A 136 1.37 -12.91 16.74
C ASN A 136 1.58 -11.75 17.72
N LYS A 137 2.65 -11.84 18.52
CA LYS A 137 2.98 -10.81 19.53
C LYS A 137 3.34 -9.47 18.93
N PHE A 138 3.97 -9.44 17.75
CA PHE A 138 4.27 -8.19 17.06
C PHE A 138 2.99 -7.41 16.79
N LEU A 139 2.00 -8.02 16.13
CA LEU A 139 0.72 -7.35 15.85
C LEU A 139 -0.03 -6.96 17.13
N ARG A 140 0.06 -7.77 18.20
CA ARG A 140 -0.52 -7.40 19.50
C ARG A 140 0.12 -6.17 20.11
N VAL A 141 1.45 -6.03 20.05
CA VAL A 141 2.15 -4.82 20.52
C VAL A 141 1.72 -3.60 19.71
N ILE A 142 1.58 -3.72 18.38
CA ILE A 142 1.06 -2.65 17.54
C ILE A 142 -0.38 -2.28 17.95
N GLY A 143 -1.26 -3.27 18.12
CA GLY A 143 -2.63 -3.06 18.57
C GLY A 143 -2.73 -2.38 19.95
N GLN A 144 -1.91 -2.81 20.92
CA GLN A 144 -1.81 -2.16 22.22
C GLN A 144 -1.38 -0.70 22.09
N ALA A 145 -0.32 -0.44 21.31
CA ALA A 145 0.17 0.90 21.08
C ALA A 145 -0.90 1.82 20.44
N MET A 146 -1.64 1.31 19.45
CA MET A 146 -2.74 2.05 18.84
C MET A 146 -3.87 2.36 19.82
N GLY A 147 -4.21 1.41 20.70
CA GLY A 147 -5.19 1.64 21.75
C GLY A 147 -4.75 2.65 22.80
N GLU A 148 -3.45 2.77 23.07
CA GLU A 148 -2.91 3.80 23.98
C GLU A 148 -2.94 5.20 23.35
N LEU A 149 -2.58 5.30 22.07
CA LEU A 149 -2.59 6.56 21.32
C LEU A 149 -4.00 7.06 21.06
N TYR A 150 -4.96 6.15 20.81
CA TYR A 150 -6.34 6.49 20.43
C TYR A 150 -7.36 5.89 21.41
N PRO A 151 -7.41 6.40 22.67
CA PRO A 151 -8.30 5.85 23.69
C PRO A 151 -9.78 6.04 23.36
N SER A 152 -10.14 7.00 22.50
CA SER A 152 -11.52 7.24 22.08
C SER A 152 -12.20 6.01 21.46
N PHE A 153 -11.45 5.16 20.74
CA PHE A 153 -11.98 3.88 20.22
C PHE A 153 -12.30 2.92 21.37
N LYS A 154 -11.48 2.88 22.42
CA LYS A 154 -11.77 2.08 23.61
C LYS A 154 -12.97 2.62 24.39
N GLU A 155 -12.98 3.93 24.65
CA GLU A 155 -14.01 4.61 25.46
C GLU A 155 -15.39 4.54 24.83
N SER A 156 -15.47 4.64 23.50
CA SER A 156 -16.73 4.51 22.76
C SER A 156 -17.13 3.06 22.47
N ASN A 157 -16.31 2.07 22.88
CA ASN A 157 -16.43 0.67 22.47
C ASN A 157 -16.52 0.52 20.93
N ALA A 158 -15.86 1.44 20.21
CA ALA A 158 -15.74 1.38 18.77
C ALA A 158 -14.58 0.43 18.42
N ASN A 159 -14.81 -0.42 17.42
CA ASN A 159 -13.77 -1.29 16.92
C ASN A 159 -12.78 -0.46 16.08
N LEU A 160 -11.48 -0.72 16.26
CA LEU A 160 -10.46 -0.21 15.35
C LEU A 160 -10.11 -1.30 14.35
N ASP A 161 -10.36 -1.02 13.08
CA ASP A 161 -10.09 -1.96 11.99
C ASP A 161 -8.84 -1.52 11.22
N ALA A 162 -8.00 -2.50 10.86
CA ALA A 162 -6.82 -2.34 10.02
C ALA A 162 -6.91 -3.23 8.79
N PHE A 163 -6.50 -2.73 7.63
CA PHE A 163 -6.48 -3.47 6.38
C PHE A 163 -5.03 -3.73 6.00
N VAL A 164 -4.67 -5.01 5.87
CA VAL A 164 -3.28 -5.43 5.69
C VAL A 164 -3.05 -5.98 4.30
N PHE A 165 -1.92 -5.58 3.71
CA PHE A 165 -1.48 -6.01 2.39
C PHE A 165 -0.05 -6.54 2.43
N ASP A 166 0.22 -7.59 1.67
CA ASP A 166 1.53 -8.18 1.47
C ASP A 166 2.11 -7.73 0.13
N GLY A 167 3.28 -7.11 0.16
CA GLY A 167 4.09 -6.73 -1.00
C GLY A 167 5.47 -7.41 -0.99
N SER A 168 5.62 -8.49 -0.22
CA SER A 168 6.89 -9.20 -0.06
C SER A 168 7.35 -9.83 -1.39
N GLY A 169 8.66 -10.03 -1.52
CA GLY A 169 9.28 -10.64 -2.70
C GLY A 169 10.69 -10.12 -2.95
N PHE A 170 11.23 -10.40 -4.13
CA PHE A 170 12.59 -10.00 -4.49
C PHE A 170 12.68 -8.50 -4.81
N GLU A 171 13.48 -7.78 -4.02
CA GLU A 171 13.78 -6.36 -4.24
C GLU A 171 15.00 -6.25 -5.16
N SER A 172 14.80 -5.65 -6.34
CA SER A 172 15.80 -5.72 -7.40
C SER A 172 17.02 -4.80 -7.16
N ASN A 173 16.84 -3.69 -6.43
CA ASN A 173 17.91 -2.71 -6.23
C ASN A 173 18.94 -3.15 -5.18
N ALA A 174 18.52 -3.89 -4.17
CA ALA A 174 19.30 -4.49 -3.09
C ALA A 174 19.66 -5.94 -3.40
N GLY A 175 18.95 -6.59 -4.32
CA GLY A 175 19.25 -7.97 -4.75
C GLY A 175 18.96 -9.02 -3.69
N VAL A 176 17.94 -8.78 -2.86
CA VAL A 176 17.56 -9.65 -1.73
C VAL A 176 16.06 -9.91 -1.71
N GLN A 177 15.63 -10.97 -1.04
CA GLN A 177 14.22 -11.10 -0.65
C GLN A 177 13.89 -10.04 0.40
N GLN A 178 12.71 -9.46 0.32
CA GLN A 178 12.26 -8.44 1.25
C GLN A 178 10.84 -8.77 1.72
N THR A 179 10.65 -8.75 3.03
CA THR A 179 9.31 -8.71 3.63
C THR A 179 8.81 -7.28 3.56
N LEU A 180 7.66 -7.06 2.93
CA LEU A 180 7.02 -5.75 2.85
C LEU A 180 5.55 -5.92 3.17
N VAL A 181 5.11 -5.35 4.29
CA VAL A 181 3.73 -5.41 4.75
C VAL A 181 3.21 -3.99 4.93
N ARG A 182 2.03 -3.71 4.38
CA ARG A 182 1.33 -2.45 4.60
C ARG A 182 0.15 -2.66 5.53
N ILE A 183 0.02 -1.79 6.52
CA ILE A 183 -1.15 -1.70 7.40
C ILE A 183 -1.82 -0.35 7.15
N VAL A 184 -3.09 -0.36 6.77
CA VAL A 184 -3.91 0.86 6.60
C VAL A 184 -4.91 0.94 7.74
N TRP A 185 -5.04 2.12 8.36
CA TRP A 185 -5.98 2.41 9.44
C TRP A 185 -6.97 3.51 8.99
N PRO A 186 -8.05 3.17 8.25
CA PRO A 186 -8.89 4.17 7.59
C PRO A 186 -9.60 5.13 8.54
N ALA A 187 -9.89 4.68 9.77
CA ALA A 187 -10.56 5.49 10.78
C ALA A 187 -9.62 6.50 11.48
N ILE A 188 -8.32 6.44 11.21
CA ILE A 188 -7.31 7.28 11.86
C ILE A 188 -6.76 8.27 10.85
N ILE A 189 -7.12 9.53 11.00
CA ILE A 189 -6.69 10.62 10.13
C ILE A 189 -5.54 11.37 10.80
N VAL A 190 -4.43 11.48 10.08
CA VAL A 190 -3.20 12.08 10.58
C VAL A 190 -2.64 13.07 9.57
N ASP A 191 -1.77 13.95 10.07
CA ASP A 191 -0.82 14.69 9.24
C ASP A 191 0.54 13.98 9.28
N LYS A 192 1.51 14.55 8.57
CA LYS A 192 2.87 14.01 8.48
C LYS A 192 3.56 13.92 9.84
N ASP A 193 3.36 14.91 10.70
CA ASP A 193 4.07 15.02 11.98
C ASP A 193 3.51 14.03 13.00
N ARG A 194 2.18 13.87 13.06
CA ARG A 194 1.51 12.85 13.87
C ARG A 194 1.92 11.45 13.43
N ALA A 195 1.93 11.18 12.13
CA ALA A 195 2.37 9.88 11.60
C ALA A 195 3.80 9.53 12.03
N GLY A 196 4.73 10.49 11.97
CA GLY A 196 6.10 10.33 12.47
C GLY A 196 6.15 9.95 13.95
N ARG A 197 5.44 10.69 14.80
CA ARG A 197 5.42 10.43 16.25
C ARG A 197 4.76 9.11 16.61
N ILE A 198 3.76 8.66 15.86
CA ILE A 198 3.13 7.35 16.03
C ILE A 198 4.16 6.24 15.78
N MET A 199 4.96 6.36 14.71
CA MET A 199 6.05 5.41 14.44
C MET A 199 7.11 5.41 15.55
N ASP A 200 7.50 6.58 16.06
CA ASP A 200 8.44 6.69 17.18
C ASP A 200 7.88 5.99 18.43
N PHE A 201 6.59 6.20 18.72
CA PHE A 201 5.92 5.56 19.85
C PHE A 201 5.90 4.04 19.71
N MET A 202 5.52 3.52 18.54
CA MET A 202 5.52 2.08 18.27
C MET A 202 6.92 1.47 18.35
N THR A 203 7.92 2.15 17.78
CA THR A 203 9.32 1.75 17.87
C THR A 203 9.76 1.63 19.32
N ASN A 204 9.44 2.62 20.15
CA ASN A 204 9.73 2.59 21.58
C ASN A 204 9.01 1.45 22.31
N LYS A 205 7.76 1.14 21.93
CA LYS A 205 7.01 0.00 22.49
C LYS A 205 7.68 -1.33 22.16
N LEU A 206 8.15 -1.51 20.92
CA LEU A 206 8.88 -2.71 20.50
C LEU A 206 10.23 -2.83 21.21
N ILE A 207 11.01 -1.75 21.30
CA ILE A 207 12.31 -1.72 22.00
C ILE A 207 12.16 -2.05 23.49
N ARG A 208 11.10 -1.55 24.14
CA ARG A 208 10.85 -1.76 25.57
C ARG A 208 10.05 -3.02 25.87
N SER A 209 9.68 -3.80 24.85
CA SER A 209 8.92 -5.02 25.05
C SER A 209 9.77 -6.08 25.75
N GLU A 210 9.27 -6.60 26.86
CA GLU A 210 9.87 -7.74 27.58
C GLU A 210 9.34 -9.10 27.08
N ASP A 211 8.43 -9.11 26.09
CA ASP A 211 7.87 -10.34 25.53
C ASP A 211 8.96 -11.14 24.78
N PRO A 212 9.22 -12.42 25.16
CA PRO A 212 10.26 -13.24 24.55
C PRO A 212 10.11 -13.44 23.03
N GLU A 213 8.88 -13.44 22.50
CA GLU A 213 8.65 -13.60 21.06
C GLU A 213 9.09 -12.36 20.28
N ILE A 214 8.95 -11.16 20.86
CA ILE A 214 9.46 -9.92 20.26
C ILE A 214 10.98 -9.94 20.23
N SER A 215 11.64 -10.37 21.32
CA SER A 215 13.10 -10.51 21.37
C SER A 215 13.61 -11.56 20.37
N ALA A 216 12.90 -12.68 20.23
CA ALA A 216 13.21 -13.71 19.26
C ALA A 216 13.06 -13.20 17.81
N LEU A 217 11.99 -12.45 17.52
CA LEU A 217 11.78 -11.82 16.22
C LEU A 217 12.87 -10.79 15.89
N GLU A 218 13.29 -9.97 16.86
CA GLU A 218 14.41 -9.04 16.69
C GLU A 218 15.72 -9.77 16.37
N THR A 219 16.00 -10.85 17.09
CA THR A 219 17.20 -11.67 16.85
C THR A 219 17.17 -12.26 15.43
N ARG A 220 16.01 -12.78 15.01
CA ARG A 220 15.82 -13.32 13.66
C ARG A 220 15.98 -12.25 12.59
N MET A 221 15.39 -11.05 12.75
CA MET A 221 15.53 -9.99 11.75
C MET A 221 17.00 -9.55 11.60
N LYS A 222 17.72 -9.41 12.72
CA LYS A 222 19.14 -9.02 12.71
C LYS A 222 20.02 -10.10 12.11
N GLY A 223 19.66 -11.37 12.29
CA GLY A 223 20.32 -12.51 11.66
C GLY A 223 20.24 -12.50 10.14
N LEU A 224 19.14 -11.98 9.57
CA LEU A 224 18.98 -11.83 8.12
C LEU A 224 19.74 -10.64 7.54
N HIS A 225 19.73 -9.49 8.23
CA HIS A 225 20.42 -8.29 7.79
C HIS A 225 20.70 -7.36 8.97
N GLU A 226 21.94 -6.89 9.13
CA GLU A 226 22.37 -6.05 10.27
C GLU A 226 21.62 -4.71 10.39
N GLY A 227 21.11 -4.22 9.25
CA GLY A 227 20.32 -3.00 9.16
C GLY A 227 18.88 -3.15 9.66
N ASN A 228 18.39 -4.37 9.90
CA ASN A 228 17.06 -4.59 10.46
C ASN A 228 17.08 -4.28 11.97
N LYS A 229 16.49 -3.15 12.35
CA LYS A 229 16.35 -2.67 13.72
C LYS A 229 14.94 -2.11 13.87
N TRP A 230 14.35 -2.13 15.06
CA TRP A 230 12.98 -1.64 15.25
C TRP A 230 12.71 -0.22 14.70
N GLY A 231 13.70 0.68 14.76
CA GLY A 231 13.56 2.03 14.19
C GLY A 231 13.73 2.12 12.67
N SER A 232 14.23 1.09 12.00
CA SER A 232 14.45 1.06 10.55
C SER A 232 13.47 0.14 9.81
N ILE A 233 12.61 -0.61 10.51
CA ILE A 233 11.60 -1.45 9.85
C ILE A 233 10.44 -0.61 9.31
N TRP A 234 10.23 0.60 9.82
CA TRP A 234 9.17 1.49 9.35
C TRP A 234 9.68 2.31 8.18
N ASP A 235 9.01 2.22 7.04
CA ASP A 235 9.32 3.08 5.90
C ASP A 235 8.72 4.48 6.12
N ASP A 236 9.57 5.44 6.45
CA ASP A 236 9.17 6.83 6.67
C ASP A 236 9.00 7.61 5.36
N ALA A 237 9.48 7.07 4.23
CA ALA A 237 9.42 7.73 2.92
C ALA A 237 7.97 7.97 2.49
N ILE A 238 7.03 7.13 2.92
CA ILE A 238 5.59 7.29 2.65
C ILE A 238 5.00 8.59 3.25
N TYR A 239 5.66 9.16 4.27
CA TYR A 239 5.24 10.42 4.90
C TYR A 239 6.16 11.58 4.55
N MET A 240 7.46 11.31 4.50
CA MET A 240 8.52 12.30 4.37
C MET A 240 8.83 12.65 2.91
N GLY A 241 8.57 11.72 2.00
CA GLY A 241 8.82 11.85 0.58
C GLY A 241 7.82 12.74 -0.16
N ARG A 242 8.21 13.10 -1.38
CA ARG A 242 7.30 13.66 -2.40
C ARG A 242 6.73 12.58 -3.32
N GLU A 243 7.19 11.34 -3.14
CA GLU A 243 6.77 10.19 -3.94
C GLU A 243 5.33 9.82 -3.55
N SER A 244 4.55 9.42 -4.54
CA SER A 244 3.24 8.81 -4.32
C SER A 244 3.34 7.46 -3.61
N ILE A 245 2.25 7.11 -2.93
CA ILE A 245 2.10 5.86 -2.21
C ILE A 245 1.54 4.83 -3.19
N ARG A 246 2.32 3.78 -3.50
CA ARG A 246 1.88 2.67 -4.35
C ARG A 246 0.51 2.14 -3.91
N MET A 247 -0.49 2.10 -4.79
CA MET A 247 -1.82 1.60 -4.42
C MET A 247 -1.82 0.06 -4.31
N PRO A 248 -2.78 -0.57 -3.60
CA PRO A 248 -3.01 -2.01 -3.70
C PRO A 248 -3.13 -2.47 -5.14
N PHE A 249 -2.78 -3.75 -5.38
CA PHE A 249 -2.79 -4.39 -6.69
C PHE A 249 -1.89 -3.75 -7.77
N ASN A 250 -1.31 -2.59 -7.54
CA ASN A 250 -0.31 -1.98 -8.40
C ASN A 250 1.07 -2.52 -8.06
N ASP A 251 1.89 -2.75 -9.09
CA ASP A 251 3.25 -3.25 -8.98
C ASP A 251 4.22 -2.19 -8.45
N ASN A 252 5.32 -2.64 -7.86
CA ASN A 252 6.47 -1.76 -7.65
C ASN A 252 7.20 -1.49 -8.97
N VAL A 253 8.06 -0.48 -8.95
CA VAL A 253 9.07 -0.26 -9.97
C VAL A 253 10.42 -0.15 -9.28
N SER A 254 11.43 -0.88 -9.75
CA SER A 254 12.81 -0.74 -9.27
C SER A 254 13.35 0.66 -9.58
N ARG A 255 14.21 1.24 -8.74
CA ARG A 255 14.85 2.53 -9.03
C ARG A 255 15.81 2.43 -10.24
N PRO A 256 16.11 3.56 -10.93
CA PRO A 256 17.14 3.59 -11.97
C PRO A 256 18.50 3.04 -11.47
N PRO A 257 19.31 2.42 -12.34
CA PRO A 257 19.18 2.37 -13.80
C PRO A 257 18.26 1.25 -14.33
N MET A 258 17.78 0.33 -13.48
CA MET A 258 16.98 -0.81 -13.94
C MET A 258 15.58 -0.40 -14.40
N GLN A 259 14.89 0.42 -13.60
CA GLN A 259 13.57 1.00 -13.89
C GLN A 259 12.56 0.03 -14.55
N LYS A 260 12.35 -1.13 -13.92
CA LYS A 260 11.42 -2.17 -14.38
C LYS A 260 10.40 -2.56 -13.30
N PRO A 261 9.24 -3.13 -13.67
CA PRO A 261 8.29 -3.66 -12.70
C PRO A 261 8.89 -4.83 -11.90
N GLU A 262 8.55 -4.93 -10.62
CA GLU A 262 9.13 -5.95 -9.73
C GLU A 262 8.27 -7.20 -9.55
N LYS A 263 7.05 -7.24 -10.09
CA LYS A 263 6.06 -8.31 -9.89
C LYS A 263 5.69 -8.51 -8.41
N ARG A 264 5.68 -7.42 -7.64
CA ARG A 264 5.39 -7.37 -6.20
C ARG A 264 4.24 -6.43 -5.87
N PRO A 265 3.05 -6.59 -6.48
CA PRO A 265 1.90 -5.79 -6.11
C PRO A 265 1.50 -6.06 -4.66
N PHE A 266 0.93 -5.04 -3.99
CA PHE A 266 0.33 -5.23 -2.67
C PHE A 266 -0.93 -6.08 -2.78
N ARG A 267 -0.89 -7.28 -2.21
CA ARG A 267 -1.99 -8.27 -2.22
C ARG A 267 -2.72 -8.22 -0.88
N PRO A 268 -4.06 -8.21 -0.84
CA PRO A 268 -4.79 -8.24 0.41
C PRO A 268 -4.46 -9.48 1.24
N VAL A 269 -4.15 -9.26 2.52
CA VAL A 269 -3.99 -10.31 3.52
C VAL A 269 -5.30 -10.49 4.27
N GLY A 270 -5.87 -9.38 4.75
CA GLY A 270 -7.13 -9.39 5.48
C GLY A 270 -7.42 -8.09 6.22
N ALA A 271 -8.62 -8.01 6.76
CA ALA A 271 -9.08 -6.94 7.64
C ALA A 271 -9.07 -7.46 9.08
N PHE A 272 -8.38 -6.74 9.95
CA PHE A 272 -8.11 -7.11 11.34
C PHE A 272 -8.79 -6.12 12.26
N ARG A 273 -9.60 -6.63 13.18
CA ARG A 273 -10.31 -5.85 14.19
C ARG A 273 -9.64 -5.99 15.53
N PHE A 274 -9.24 -4.87 16.10
CA PHE A 274 -8.64 -4.79 17.42
C PHE A 274 -9.72 -4.50 18.47
N LYS A 275 -9.77 -5.35 19.51
CA LYS A 275 -10.71 -5.23 20.62
C LYS A 275 -9.96 -5.12 21.93
N TRP A 276 -10.39 -4.20 22.78
CA TRP A 276 -9.86 -3.98 24.13
C TRP A 276 -10.91 -4.37 25.17
N THR A 277 -10.47 -5.00 26.26
CA THR A 277 -11.34 -5.56 27.30
C THR A 277 -12.01 -4.47 28.15
N ASP A 278 -11.34 -3.34 28.35
CA ASP A 278 -11.79 -2.25 29.21
C ASP A 278 -11.27 -0.89 28.66
N PRO A 279 -12.11 0.15 28.56
CA PRO A 279 -11.68 1.53 28.27
C PRO A 279 -10.51 2.04 29.09
N THR A 280 -10.40 1.56 30.34
CA THR A 280 -9.41 2.00 31.32
C THR A 280 -8.16 1.11 31.36
N ALA A 281 -8.22 -0.09 30.78
CA ALA A 281 -7.07 -0.98 30.68
C ALA A 281 -6.23 -0.67 29.44
N ALA A 282 -4.91 -0.81 29.58
CA ALA A 282 -3.99 -0.73 28.44
C ALA A 282 -4.09 -1.96 27.52
N ASP A 283 -4.70 -3.05 28.01
CA ASP A 283 -4.55 -4.37 27.41
C ASP A 283 -5.51 -4.63 26.24
N LEU A 284 -4.94 -5.11 25.15
CA LEU A 284 -5.66 -5.62 23.99
C LEU A 284 -6.20 -7.02 24.32
N ASP A 285 -7.53 -7.17 24.29
CA ASP A 285 -8.24 -8.44 24.50
C ASP A 285 -7.82 -9.43 23.42
N ARG A 286 -8.15 -9.07 22.17
CA ARG A 286 -7.95 -9.94 21.01
C ARG A 286 -7.91 -9.17 19.71
N ILE A 287 -7.42 -9.86 18.69
CA ILE A 287 -7.42 -9.44 17.30
C ILE A 287 -8.28 -10.45 16.53
N GLU A 288 -9.30 -9.96 15.84
CA GLU A 288 -10.19 -10.78 15.02
C GLU A 288 -9.88 -10.54 13.54
N LEU A 289 -9.74 -11.62 12.76
CA LEU A 289 -9.78 -11.53 11.31
C LEU A 289 -11.25 -11.43 10.88
N ILE A 290 -11.68 -10.26 10.41
CA ILE A 290 -13.09 -10.00 10.05
C ILE A 290 -13.36 -10.17 8.54
N ALA A 291 -12.30 -10.13 7.72
CA ALA A 291 -12.35 -10.47 6.30
C ALA A 291 -10.98 -11.02 5.87
N SER A 292 -10.97 -12.15 5.18
CA SER A 292 -9.80 -12.69 4.49
C SER A 292 -9.53 -11.90 3.20
N GLY A 293 -8.32 -12.03 2.63
CA GLY A 293 -7.97 -11.37 1.36
C GLY A 293 -8.88 -11.71 0.17
N GLN A 294 -9.69 -12.77 0.25
CA GLN A 294 -10.64 -13.18 -0.80
C GLN A 294 -12.09 -12.77 -0.52
N ASP A 295 -12.38 -12.24 0.67
CA ASP A 295 -13.76 -11.98 1.10
C ASP A 295 -14.34 -10.68 0.51
N LEU A 296 -13.47 -9.78 0.01
CA LEU A 296 -13.83 -8.51 -0.61
C LEU A 296 -13.33 -8.46 -2.06
N THR A 297 -14.06 -7.72 -2.89
CA THR A 297 -13.65 -7.41 -4.26
C THR A 297 -12.40 -6.53 -4.29
N GLY A 298 -11.66 -6.52 -5.39
CA GLY A 298 -10.49 -5.64 -5.51
C GLY A 298 -10.85 -4.15 -5.41
N GLU A 299 -12.03 -3.75 -5.89
CA GLU A 299 -12.54 -2.39 -5.73
C GLU A 299 -12.75 -2.01 -4.25
N GLU A 300 -13.34 -2.91 -3.46
CA GLU A 300 -13.54 -2.68 -2.03
C GLU A 300 -12.21 -2.57 -1.29
N TRP A 301 -11.25 -3.45 -1.59
CA TRP A 301 -9.90 -3.36 -1.04
C TRP A 301 -9.21 -2.03 -1.38
N LEU A 302 -9.37 -1.53 -2.60
CA LEU A 302 -8.82 -0.24 -3.03
C LEU A 302 -9.48 0.94 -2.30
N LYS A 303 -10.81 0.90 -2.13
CA LYS A 303 -11.57 1.90 -1.34
C LYS A 303 -11.09 1.94 0.10
N LEU A 304 -10.90 0.78 0.73
CA LEU A 304 -10.46 0.66 2.12
C LEU A 304 -9.00 1.07 2.30
N ALA A 305 -8.17 0.94 1.26
CA ALA A 305 -6.77 1.35 1.28
C ALA A 305 -6.53 2.82 0.90
N CYS A 306 -7.57 3.53 0.44
CA CYS A 306 -7.47 4.92 0.03
C CYS A 306 -6.94 5.79 1.18
N VAL A 307 -5.81 6.46 0.92
CA VAL A 307 -5.18 7.31 1.94
C VAL A 307 -5.67 8.74 1.87
N ARG A 308 -6.16 9.16 0.69
CA ARG A 308 -6.60 10.54 0.46
C ARG A 308 -7.82 10.88 1.29
N ARG A 309 -7.84 12.10 1.81
CA ARG A 309 -8.97 12.70 2.52
C ARG A 309 -9.23 14.10 1.98
N ASP A 310 -10.47 14.55 2.14
CA ASP A 310 -10.84 15.90 1.75
C ASP A 310 -10.05 16.93 2.55
N HIS A 311 -9.71 18.05 1.92
CA HIS A 311 -8.96 19.10 2.58
C HIS A 311 -9.71 19.61 3.81
N GLY A 312 -9.02 19.71 4.94
CA GLY A 312 -9.61 20.13 6.21
C GLY A 312 -10.37 19.03 6.95
N THR A 313 -10.25 17.77 6.52
CA THR A 313 -10.71 16.62 7.31
C THR A 313 -10.07 16.69 8.70
N PRO A 314 -10.86 16.66 9.79
CA PRO A 314 -10.30 16.72 11.13
C PRO A 314 -9.32 15.57 11.41
N LEU A 315 -8.19 15.90 12.03
CA LEU A 315 -7.25 14.89 12.49
C LEU A 315 -7.86 14.13 13.68
N THR A 316 -7.69 12.81 13.72
CA THR A 316 -8.19 11.99 14.83
C THR A 316 -7.49 12.37 16.14
N ASP A 317 -8.29 12.59 17.19
CA ASP A 317 -7.78 12.92 18.51
C ASP A 317 -6.93 11.78 19.08
N TRP A 318 -5.81 12.14 19.71
CA TRP A 318 -4.84 11.20 20.25
C TRP A 318 -4.25 11.70 21.58
N LYS A 319 -3.67 10.81 22.37
CA LYS A 319 -3.10 11.07 23.69
C LYS A 319 -1.57 11.06 23.68
#